data_AF-A0A3R6XZ44-F1
#
_entry.id   AF-A0A3R6XZ44-F1
#
_cell.length_a   1.000
_cell.length_b   1.000
_cell.length_c   1.000
_cell.angle_alpha   90.00
_cell.angle_beta   90.00
_cell.angle_gamma   90.00
#
_symmetry.space_group_name_H-M   'P 1'
#
loop_
_entity.id
_entity.type
_entity.pdbx_description
1 polymer ?
#
loop_
_entity_poly.entity_id
_entity_poly.type
_entity_poly.pdbx_seq_one_letter_code
_entity_poly.pdbx_strand_id
1 'polypeptide(L)'
;MWTSASDQSRFVHLECSAPLFQDSYKRNNKSSGNKHLRCFPHCCKAHNASGYCGSTLQVLTAVEHADMMLFAKFDLEQAADDIQVSSVVHVSEFEKSPYLRGRRLPNPSPGHVYEINSRRNSWHYGWVSSRFVKSTVKHHLKVVSYLPACTFTNVLCRDRSTYWSR
;
A
#
# COMPACT_ATOMS: atom_id res chain seq x y z
N MET A 1 -0.01 -8.57 10.96
CA MET A 1 -0.19 -9.84 10.21
C MET A 1 -0.69 -9.46 8.82
N TRP A 2 -0.31 -10.19 7.77
CA TRP A 2 -0.82 -9.94 6.43
C TRP A 2 -1.33 -11.24 5.80
N THR A 3 -2.24 -11.12 4.84
CA THR A 3 -2.90 -12.22 4.13
C THR A 3 -2.90 -11.94 2.64
N SER A 4 -2.70 -12.94 1.80
CA SER A 4 -2.88 -12.84 0.35
C SER A 4 -4.11 -13.63 -0.09
N ALA A 5 -4.75 -13.21 -1.20
CA ALA A 5 -5.90 -13.92 -1.75
C ALA A 5 -5.49 -15.06 -2.69
N SER A 6 -4.37 -14.93 -3.41
CA SER A 6 -3.91 -15.95 -4.37
C SER A 6 -2.45 -16.38 -4.23
N ASP A 7 -1.77 -15.94 -3.16
CA ASP A 7 -0.33 -16.18 -2.89
C ASP A 7 0.63 -15.75 -4.02
N GLN A 8 0.13 -15.06 -5.04
CA GLN A 8 0.91 -14.57 -6.17
C GLN A 8 1.77 -13.37 -5.78
N SER A 9 1.40 -12.64 -4.74
CA SER A 9 2.11 -11.46 -4.27
C SER A 9 2.45 -11.56 -2.79
N ARG A 10 3.62 -11.02 -2.43
CA ARG A 10 4.05 -10.91 -1.03
C ARG A 10 4.83 -9.62 -0.79
N PHE A 11 4.68 -9.10 0.42
CA PHE A 11 5.54 -8.01 0.87
C PHE A 11 6.97 -8.50 1.05
N VAL A 12 7.93 -7.72 0.55
CA VAL A 12 9.36 -7.99 0.71
C VAL A 12 10.05 -6.79 1.34
N HIS A 13 11.14 -7.06 2.03
CA HIS A 13 11.95 -6.02 2.64
C HIS A 13 13.42 -6.29 2.36
N LEU A 14 14.02 -5.43 1.53
CA LEU A 14 15.39 -5.61 1.05
C LEU A 14 16.35 -4.52 1.53
N GLU A 15 15.86 -3.50 2.26
CA GLU A 15 16.71 -2.37 2.69
C GLU A 15 17.43 -2.61 4.04
N CYS A 16 16.85 -3.39 4.95
CA CYS A 16 17.48 -3.79 6.21
C CYS A 16 16.89 -5.09 6.79
N SER A 17 17.36 -5.51 7.98
CA SER A 17 16.94 -6.75 8.66
C SER A 17 15.79 -6.55 9.67
N ALA A 18 15.32 -5.32 9.86
CA ALA A 18 14.22 -5.04 10.79
C ALA A 18 12.89 -5.59 10.26
N PRO A 19 11.91 -5.88 11.15
CA PRO A 19 10.57 -6.23 10.72
C PRO A 19 9.98 -5.16 9.81
N LEU A 20 9.45 -5.59 8.64
CA LEU A 20 8.89 -4.67 7.64
C LEU A 20 7.81 -3.77 8.23
N PHE A 21 6.95 -4.33 9.09
CA PHE A 21 5.85 -3.65 9.72
C PHE A 21 6.08 -3.52 11.22
N GLN A 22 5.53 -2.47 11.81
CA GLN A 22 5.57 -2.20 13.24
C GLN A 22 4.16 -2.29 13.85
N ASP A 23 4.10 -2.44 15.18
CA ASP A 23 2.82 -2.47 15.90
C ASP A 23 2.21 -1.07 16.08
N SER A 24 2.99 -0.01 15.88
CA SER A 24 2.45 1.35 15.94
C SER A 24 3.25 2.30 15.05
N TYR A 25 2.57 3.35 14.58
CA TYR A 25 3.13 4.30 13.62
C TYR A 25 2.93 5.74 14.09
N LYS A 26 3.95 6.59 13.91
CA LYS A 26 3.79 8.03 14.10
C LYS A 26 3.08 8.67 12.91
N ARG A 27 2.30 9.71 13.20
CA ARG A 27 1.50 10.45 12.21
C ARG A 27 1.88 11.94 12.19
N ASN A 28 1.59 12.59 11.07
CA ASN A 28 1.52 14.05 10.98
C ASN A 28 0.06 14.50 10.91
N ASN A 29 -0.22 15.66 11.51
CA ASN A 29 -1.50 16.36 11.41
C ASN A 29 -1.40 17.37 10.26
N LYS A 30 -2.22 17.24 9.22
CA LYS A 30 -2.37 18.30 8.22
C LYS A 30 -3.39 19.34 8.69
N SER A 31 -3.29 20.56 8.15
CA SER A 31 -4.19 21.69 8.46
C SER A 31 -5.66 21.38 8.20
N SER A 32 -5.96 20.48 7.25
CA SER A 32 -7.31 19.99 6.95
C SER A 32 -7.87 18.96 7.96
N GLY A 33 -7.17 18.69 9.07
CA GLY A 33 -7.55 17.65 10.03
C GLY A 33 -7.11 16.23 9.64
N ASN A 34 -6.83 16.00 8.35
CA ASN A 34 -6.36 14.73 7.80
C ASN A 34 -5.08 14.25 8.48
N LYS A 35 -5.04 12.95 8.77
CA LYS A 35 -3.92 12.28 9.41
C LYS A 35 -3.19 11.42 8.41
N HIS A 36 -1.87 11.51 8.44
CA HIS A 36 -1.03 10.71 7.55
C HIS A 36 0.06 10.00 8.34
N LEU A 37 0.32 8.73 8.02
CA LEU A 37 1.42 7.97 8.60
C LEU A 37 2.76 8.48 8.07
N ARG A 38 3.74 8.61 8.98
CA ARG A 38 5.09 9.08 8.66
C ARG A 38 6.16 8.01 8.70
N CYS A 39 5.95 7.00 9.53
CA CYS A 39 6.93 5.96 9.80
C CYS A 39 6.56 4.62 9.15
N PHE A 40 5.53 4.59 8.29
CA PHE A 40 5.09 3.36 7.65
C PHE A 40 5.91 3.06 6.38
N PRO A 41 6.31 1.81 6.11
CA PRO A 41 6.04 0.59 6.90
C PRO A 41 6.99 0.40 8.09
N HIS A 42 8.18 1.00 8.06
CA HIS A 42 9.03 1.31 9.22
C HIS A 42 10.11 2.33 8.77
N CYS A 43 10.98 2.78 9.69
CA CYS A 43 12.11 3.65 9.32
C CYS A 43 13.41 2.82 9.27
N CYS A 44 13.84 2.39 8.07
CA CYS A 44 14.96 1.42 7.88
C CYS A 44 16.35 1.89 8.34
N LYS A 45 16.58 3.20 8.42
CA LYS A 45 17.92 3.77 8.66
C LYS A 45 17.94 4.73 9.84
N ALA A 46 17.06 5.73 9.81
CA ALA A 46 16.98 6.72 10.86
C ALA A 46 15.55 7.23 11.00
N HIS A 47 15.15 7.50 12.24
CA HIS A 47 13.90 8.18 12.51
C HIS A 47 14.06 9.68 12.33
N ASN A 48 13.18 10.30 11.53
CA ASN A 48 13.10 11.76 11.42
C ASN A 48 12.10 12.31 12.44
N ALA A 49 12.54 13.22 13.31
CA ALA A 49 11.71 13.83 14.36
C ALA A 49 10.53 14.64 13.79
N SER A 50 10.70 15.38 12.69
CA SER A 50 9.70 16.34 12.16
C SER A 50 9.15 16.01 10.76
N GLY A 51 9.77 15.09 10.00
CA GLY A 51 9.35 14.69 8.63
C GLY A 51 8.91 13.24 8.43
N TYR A 52 8.65 12.87 7.18
CA TYR A 52 8.39 11.50 6.76
C TYR A 52 9.69 10.67 6.79
N CYS A 53 9.71 9.52 7.47
CA CYS A 53 10.88 8.62 7.52
C CYS A 53 10.59 7.17 7.12
N GLY A 54 9.32 6.87 6.82
CA GLY A 54 8.92 5.56 6.34
C GLY A 54 9.71 5.17 5.09
N SER A 55 10.12 3.91 5.04
CA SER A 55 10.69 3.33 3.83
C SER A 55 9.65 3.21 2.73
N THR A 56 10.11 2.81 1.55
CA THR A 56 9.18 2.42 0.49
C THR A 56 8.58 1.05 0.83
N LEU A 57 7.44 0.73 0.21
CA LEU A 57 6.83 -0.59 0.34
C LEU A 57 7.14 -1.39 -0.92
N GLN A 58 7.76 -2.55 -0.75
CA GLN A 58 8.10 -3.43 -1.87
C GLN A 58 7.20 -4.67 -1.88
N VAL A 59 6.73 -5.01 -3.07
CA VAL A 59 5.85 -6.16 -3.31
C VAL A 59 6.48 -6.99 -4.41
N LEU A 60 6.84 -8.22 -4.09
CA LEU A 60 7.25 -9.20 -5.09
C LEU A 60 6.01 -9.92 -5.59
N THR A 61 5.88 -10.04 -6.91
CA THR A 61 4.80 -10.81 -7.53
C THR A 61 5.34 -11.86 -8.52
N ALA A 62 4.64 -12.99 -8.58
CA ALA A 62 4.78 -14.03 -9.60
C ALA A 62 3.90 -13.77 -10.84
N VAL A 63 3.07 -12.72 -10.83
CA VAL A 63 2.24 -12.35 -11.98
C VAL A 63 3.14 -11.78 -13.09
N GLU A 64 3.38 -12.59 -14.12
CA GLU A 64 4.20 -12.20 -15.27
C GLU A 64 3.35 -11.55 -16.36
N HIS A 65 3.28 -10.21 -16.33
CA HIS A 65 2.66 -9.43 -17.40
C HIS A 65 3.30 -8.05 -17.50
N ALA A 66 3.68 -7.64 -18.72
CA ALA A 66 4.40 -6.39 -18.96
C ALA A 66 3.64 -5.16 -18.43
N ASP A 67 2.32 -5.15 -18.67
CA ASP A 67 1.41 -4.06 -18.30
C ASP A 67 0.70 -4.27 -16.94
N MET A 68 1.19 -5.17 -16.09
CA MET A 68 0.58 -5.33 -14.76
C MET A 68 0.68 -4.03 -13.96
N MET A 69 -0.45 -3.64 -13.39
CA MET A 69 -0.58 -2.49 -12.50
C MET A 69 -0.69 -2.95 -11.05
N LEU A 70 -0.03 -2.22 -10.15
CA LEU A 70 -0.14 -2.44 -8.71
C LEU A 70 -0.62 -1.16 -8.05
N PHE A 71 -1.64 -1.25 -7.21
CA PHE A 71 -2.15 -0.12 -6.44
C PHE A 71 -2.21 -0.47 -4.95
N ALA A 72 -2.06 0.54 -4.10
CA ALA A 72 -2.19 0.38 -2.66
C ALA A 72 -2.98 1.52 -2.04
N LYS A 73 -3.82 1.21 -1.06
CA LYS A 73 -4.51 2.20 -0.22
C LYS A 73 -4.60 1.70 1.22
N PHE A 74 -4.70 2.64 2.15
CA PHE A 74 -5.19 2.34 3.49
C PHE A 74 -6.69 2.58 3.55
N ASP A 75 -7.37 1.67 4.22
CA ASP A 75 -8.78 1.77 4.56
C ASP A 75 -8.94 1.57 6.09
N LEU A 76 -10.06 2.06 6.62
CA LEU A 76 -10.51 1.73 7.98
C LEU A 76 -10.94 0.26 8.01
N GLU A 77 -10.76 -0.43 9.14
CA GLU A 77 -11.18 -1.83 9.29
C GLU A 77 -12.67 -2.06 8.96
N GLN A 78 -13.53 -1.07 9.21
CA GLN A 78 -14.97 -1.15 8.91
C GLN A 78 -15.32 -0.80 7.45
N ALA A 79 -14.36 -0.40 6.64
CA ALA A 79 -14.60 -0.10 5.23
C ALA A 79 -15.03 -1.39 4.51
N ALA A 80 -16.00 -1.24 3.59
CA ALA A 80 -16.45 -2.36 2.77
C ALA A 80 -15.26 -2.99 2.02
N ASP A 81 -15.28 -4.31 1.91
CA ASP A 81 -14.29 -5.05 1.12
C ASP A 81 -14.77 -5.15 -0.34
N ASP A 82 -14.68 -4.02 -1.03
CA ASP A 82 -15.15 -3.80 -2.40
C ASP A 82 -14.28 -4.47 -3.47
N ILE A 83 -13.05 -4.86 -3.13
CA ILE A 83 -12.08 -5.36 -4.09
C ILE A 83 -12.08 -6.88 -4.12
N GLN A 84 -12.81 -7.47 -5.06
CA GLN A 84 -12.87 -8.92 -5.25
C GLN A 84 -11.87 -9.40 -6.31
N VAL A 85 -11.16 -10.50 -6.05
CA VAL A 85 -10.33 -11.16 -7.08
C VAL A 85 -11.23 -11.60 -8.24
N SER A 86 -10.72 -11.52 -9.46
CA SER A 86 -11.46 -11.79 -10.70
C SER A 86 -12.53 -10.76 -11.08
N SER A 87 -12.73 -9.70 -10.28
CA SER A 87 -13.57 -8.58 -10.69
C SER A 87 -12.90 -7.75 -11.79
N VAL A 88 -13.72 -7.23 -12.70
CA VAL A 88 -13.30 -6.25 -13.70
C VAL A 88 -13.81 -4.88 -13.29
N VAL A 89 -12.91 -3.90 -13.23
CA VAL A 89 -13.23 -2.52 -12.84
C VAL A 89 -12.58 -1.54 -13.80
N HIS A 90 -13.09 -0.31 -13.83
CA HIS A 90 -12.51 0.74 -14.66
C HIS A 90 -11.27 1.34 -13.99
N VAL A 91 -10.21 1.59 -14.76
CA VAL A 91 -8.91 2.05 -14.24
C VAL A 91 -8.99 3.40 -13.50
N SER A 92 -9.98 4.24 -13.84
CA SER A 92 -10.19 5.54 -13.20
C SER A 92 -10.52 5.45 -11.70
N GLU A 93 -10.95 4.29 -11.21
CA GLU A 93 -11.16 4.05 -9.78
C GLU A 93 -9.86 4.23 -8.96
N PHE A 94 -8.71 4.03 -9.60
CA PHE A 94 -7.39 4.09 -8.95
C PHE A 94 -6.61 5.38 -9.23
N GLU A 95 -7.11 6.23 -10.13
CA GLU A 95 -6.48 7.51 -10.44
C GLU A 95 -6.72 8.55 -9.34
N LYS A 96 -7.73 8.31 -8.49
CA LYS A 96 -8.10 9.19 -7.38
C LYS A 96 -7.38 8.78 -6.10
N SER A 97 -7.06 9.79 -5.28
CA SER A 97 -6.69 9.58 -3.87
C SER A 97 -7.77 8.75 -3.18
N PRO A 98 -7.42 7.76 -2.32
CA PRO A 98 -6.12 7.59 -1.66
C PRO A 98 -5.17 6.55 -2.29
N TYR A 99 -5.45 6.07 -3.50
CA TYR A 99 -4.61 5.04 -4.12
C TYR A 99 -3.21 5.58 -4.48
N LEU A 100 -2.20 4.78 -4.15
CA LEU A 100 -0.83 4.96 -4.60
C LEU A 100 -0.48 3.87 -5.61
N ARG A 101 -0.05 4.28 -6.80
CA ARG A 101 0.42 3.36 -7.84
C ARG A 101 1.85 2.90 -7.53
N GLY A 102 2.08 1.60 -7.63
CA GLY A 102 3.40 0.97 -7.57
C GLY A 102 4.15 1.13 -8.89
N ARG A 103 5.46 1.37 -8.79
CA ARG A 103 6.38 1.41 -9.92
C ARG A 103 7.13 0.08 -9.99
N ARG A 104 7.11 -0.58 -11.15
CA ARG A 104 7.92 -1.77 -11.40
C ARG A 104 9.41 -1.40 -11.37
N LEU A 105 10.21 -2.15 -10.63
CA LEU A 105 11.67 -2.00 -10.60
C LEU A 105 12.30 -2.78 -11.77
N PRO A 106 13.37 -2.27 -12.39
CA PRO A 106 13.99 -2.86 -13.59
C PRO A 106 14.88 -4.09 -13.29
N ASN A 107 14.54 -4.92 -12.30
CA ASN A 107 15.38 -6.03 -11.86
C ASN A 107 15.16 -7.30 -12.70
N PRO A 108 16.24 -8.00 -13.11
CA PRO A 108 16.17 -9.27 -13.82
C PRO A 108 16.07 -10.44 -12.82
N SER A 109 14.86 -10.99 -12.66
CA SER A 109 14.55 -12.39 -12.31
C SER A 109 15.05 -13.00 -10.96
N PRO A 110 14.34 -13.98 -10.38
CA PRO A 110 12.96 -14.40 -10.68
C PRO A 110 11.93 -13.54 -9.93
N GLY A 111 10.88 -13.15 -10.64
CA GLY A 111 9.76 -12.35 -10.13
C GLY A 111 9.87 -10.84 -10.41
N HIS A 112 8.74 -10.15 -10.30
CA HIS A 112 8.66 -8.71 -10.54
C HIS A 112 8.47 -7.98 -9.22
N VAL A 113 9.39 -7.05 -8.91
CA VAL A 113 9.29 -6.21 -7.71
C VAL A 113 8.67 -4.89 -8.08
N TYR A 114 7.64 -4.51 -7.34
CA TYR A 114 6.99 -3.22 -7.41
C TYR A 114 7.30 -2.43 -6.15
N GLU A 115 7.68 -1.18 -6.34
CA GLU A 115 7.92 -0.23 -5.27
C GLU A 115 6.75 0.76 -5.20
N ILE A 116 6.11 0.85 -4.04
CA ILE A 116 5.03 1.79 -3.77
C ILE A 116 5.56 2.89 -2.84
N ASN A 117 5.11 4.12 -3.11
CA ASN A 117 5.50 5.31 -2.36
C ASN A 117 7.02 5.57 -2.38
N SER A 118 7.64 5.48 -3.56
CA SER A 118 9.08 5.65 -3.78
C SER A 118 9.64 7.00 -3.30
N ARG A 119 8.80 8.05 -3.35
CA ARG A 119 9.14 9.39 -2.83
C ARG A 119 9.11 9.49 -1.30
N ARG A 120 8.79 8.39 -0.60
CA ARG A 120 8.67 8.32 0.86
C ARG A 120 7.76 9.41 1.41
N ASN A 121 6.68 9.65 0.68
CA ASN A 121 5.64 10.57 1.09
C ASN A 121 4.79 9.93 2.19
N SER A 122 3.81 10.71 2.63
CA SER A 122 2.86 10.32 3.65
C SER A 122 1.84 9.29 3.15
N TRP A 123 1.40 8.36 4.00
CA TRP A 123 0.24 7.51 3.71
C TRP A 123 -1.02 8.11 4.33
N HIS A 124 -2.02 8.44 3.50
CA HIS A 124 -3.35 8.79 4.00
C HIS A 124 -4.07 7.52 4.44
N TYR A 125 -4.61 7.49 5.65
CA TYR A 125 -5.19 6.28 6.23
C TYR A 125 -6.66 6.44 6.64
N GLY A 126 -7.39 7.34 5.99
CA GLY A 126 -8.84 7.47 6.13
C GLY A 126 -9.33 8.10 7.43
N TRP A 127 -8.45 8.30 8.41
CA TRP A 127 -8.82 8.86 9.70
C TRP A 127 -8.70 10.38 9.74
N VAL A 128 -9.75 11.04 10.24
CA VAL A 128 -9.79 12.48 10.55
C VAL A 128 -10.08 12.67 12.04
N SER A 129 -9.27 13.45 12.75
CA SER A 129 -9.57 13.85 14.14
C SER A 129 -8.76 15.08 14.57
N SER A 130 -8.98 15.54 15.81
CA SER A 130 -8.09 16.52 16.43
C SER A 130 -6.69 15.93 16.68
N ARG A 131 -5.70 16.81 16.91
CA ARG A 131 -4.28 16.41 17.10
C ARG A 131 -4.04 15.54 18.34
N PHE A 132 -4.90 15.65 19.35
CA PHE A 132 -4.75 14.99 20.65
C PHE A 132 -5.39 13.60 20.72
N VAL A 133 -6.26 13.27 19.76
CA VAL A 133 -6.97 11.98 19.74
C VAL A 133 -6.11 10.91 19.08
N LYS A 134 -5.70 9.91 19.85
CA LYS A 134 -5.11 8.67 19.32
C LYS A 134 -6.18 7.89 18.56
N SER A 135 -5.80 7.31 17.42
CA SER A 135 -6.68 6.42 16.68
C SER A 135 -6.85 5.13 17.46
N THR A 136 -8.08 4.76 17.79
CA THR A 136 -8.45 3.44 18.34
C THR A 136 -9.08 2.52 17.29
N VAL A 137 -9.40 3.05 16.11
CA VAL A 137 -9.83 2.26 14.94
C VAL A 137 -8.59 1.67 14.32
N LYS A 138 -8.70 0.39 13.94
CA LYS A 138 -7.69 -0.32 13.20
C LYS A 138 -7.77 0.03 11.72
N HIS A 139 -6.63 -0.07 11.07
CA HIS A 139 -6.49 0.22 9.65
C HIS A 139 -5.94 -1.01 8.96
N HIS A 140 -6.24 -1.14 7.68
CA HIS A 140 -5.60 -2.12 6.84
C HIS A 140 -5.02 -1.46 5.59
N LEU A 141 -3.85 -1.93 5.18
CA LEU A 141 -3.31 -1.62 3.87
C LEU A 141 -3.76 -2.72 2.91
N LYS A 142 -4.47 -2.33 1.86
CA LYS A 142 -4.77 -3.20 0.71
C LYS A 142 -3.78 -2.91 -0.40
N VAL A 143 -3.18 -3.96 -0.95
CA VAL A 143 -2.39 -3.93 -2.17
C VAL A 143 -3.04 -4.85 -3.19
N VAL A 144 -3.23 -4.36 -4.41
CA VAL A 144 -4.00 -5.06 -5.43
C VAL A 144 -3.25 -5.04 -6.75
N SER A 145 -3.11 -6.21 -7.36
CA SER A 145 -2.53 -6.36 -8.69
C SER A 145 -3.63 -6.51 -9.74
N TYR A 146 -3.50 -5.76 -10.82
CA TYR A 146 -4.45 -5.73 -11.91
C TYR A 146 -3.74 -6.01 -13.23
N LEU A 147 -4.42 -6.74 -14.11
CA LEU A 147 -4.03 -6.89 -15.52
C LEU A 147 -4.97 -6.11 -16.43
N PRO A 148 -4.50 -5.62 -17.58
CA PRO A 148 -5.39 -5.13 -18.62
C PRO A 148 -6.45 -6.20 -18.96
N ALA A 149 -7.71 -5.77 -19.06
CA ALA A 149 -8.78 -6.60 -19.58
C ALA A 149 -8.95 -6.36 -21.09
N CYS A 150 -10.00 -6.91 -21.70
CA CYS A 150 -10.26 -6.81 -23.15
C CYS A 150 -10.25 -5.38 -23.70
N THR A 151 -10.46 -4.35 -22.86
CA THR A 151 -10.26 -2.94 -23.19
C THR A 151 -9.19 -2.32 -22.31
N PHE A 152 -8.41 -1.37 -22.84
CA PHE A 152 -7.32 -0.70 -22.10
C PHE A 152 -7.79 0.09 -20.87
N THR A 153 -9.09 0.40 -20.79
CA THR A 153 -9.69 1.15 -19.68
C THR A 153 -10.20 0.25 -18.56
N ASN A 154 -10.38 -1.03 -18.82
CA ASN A 154 -10.84 -2.00 -17.84
C ASN A 154 -9.70 -2.88 -17.38
N VAL A 155 -9.72 -3.23 -16.10
CA VAL A 155 -8.66 -4.00 -15.48
C VAL A 155 -9.22 -5.13 -14.64
N LEU A 156 -8.61 -6.31 -14.75
CA LEU A 156 -8.98 -7.52 -14.05
C LEU A 156 -8.15 -7.66 -12.77
N CYS A 157 -8.82 -7.73 -11.62
CA CYS A 157 -8.18 -7.99 -10.33
C CYS A 157 -7.58 -9.40 -10.31
N ARG A 158 -6.26 -9.51 -10.16
CA ARG A 158 -5.55 -10.81 -10.12
C ARG A 158 -5.19 -11.30 -8.74
N ASP A 159 -4.82 -10.38 -7.86
CA ASP A 159 -4.43 -10.71 -6.50
C ASP A 159 -4.66 -9.49 -5.62
N ARG A 160 -4.84 -9.78 -4.34
CA ARG A 160 -5.04 -8.81 -3.30
C ARG A 160 -4.33 -9.28 -2.03
N SER A 161 -3.37 -8.48 -1.57
CA SER A 161 -2.69 -8.67 -0.30
C SER A 161 -3.13 -7.61 0.70
N THR A 162 -3.52 -8.04 1.91
CA THR A 162 -3.98 -7.15 2.98
C THR A 162 -3.05 -7.23 4.17
N TYR A 163 -2.48 -6.11 4.60
CA TYR A 163 -1.78 -5.99 5.88
C TYR A 163 -2.71 -5.33 6.91
N TRP A 164 -2.85 -5.99 8.06
CA TRP A 164 -3.64 -5.50 9.18
C TRP A 164 -2.71 -4.83 10.21
N SER A 165 -2.84 -3.51 10.38
CA SER A 165 -2.14 -2.80 11.45
C SER A 165 -2.84 -3.12 12.78
N ARG A 166 -2.09 -3.58 13.77
CA ARG A 166 -2.62 -3.81 15.12
C ARG A 166 -2.89 -2.50 15.85
#